data_AF-A0A448PEX3-F1
#
_entry.id   AF-A0A448PEX3-F1
#
_cell.length_a   1.000
_cell.length_b   1.000
_cell.length_c   1.000
_cell.angle_alpha   90.00
_cell.angle_beta   90.00
_cell.angle_gamma   90.00
#
_symmetry.space_group_name_H-M   'P 1'
#
loop_
_entity.id
_entity.type
_entity.pdbx_description
1 polymer ?
#
loop_
_entity_poly.entity_id
_entity_poly.type
_entity_poly.pdbx_seq_one_letter_code
_entity_poly.pdbx_strand_id
1 'polypeptide(L)'
;MPADKLIDPAGPTTALIAIAIGAVVGLIIVVAFGLWFVSRVPVKKIKLAPVKRSQREEWIARIDAVVARHADSADEQARALHIELAAELRAILSERAGMDLSSWQPSQLSKVPALSKAAEAIGSWEEPSFAAYARADIPKARDRAVEAVLAW
;
A
#
# COMPACT_ATOMS: atom_id res chain seq x y z
N MET A 1 13.77 -69.58 6.49
CA MET A 1 12.44 -68.93 6.36
C MET A 1 12.14 -68.19 7.66
N PRO A 2 11.38 -67.08 7.68
CA PRO A 2 10.90 -66.22 6.60
C PRO A 2 11.24 -64.73 6.81
N ALA A 3 11.20 -63.92 5.75
CA ALA A 3 10.88 -62.48 5.83
C ALA A 3 10.54 -62.00 4.41
N ASP A 4 9.53 -62.60 3.79
CA ASP A 4 8.85 -61.97 2.66
C ASP A 4 8.12 -60.75 3.23
N LYS A 5 8.77 -59.58 3.09
CA LYS A 5 8.14 -58.29 3.30
C LYS A 5 7.11 -58.10 2.20
N LEU A 6 5.88 -58.40 2.58
CA LEU A 6 4.62 -57.93 2.03
C LEU A 6 4.78 -56.47 1.54
N ILE A 7 5.02 -56.27 0.24
CA ILE A 7 4.62 -55.03 -0.39
C ILE A 7 3.12 -55.19 -0.58
N ASP A 8 2.38 -54.67 0.40
CA ASP A 8 0.92 -54.62 0.35
C ASP A 8 0.52 -53.88 -0.94
N PRO A 9 -0.30 -54.45 -1.83
CA PRO A 9 -0.69 -53.77 -3.05
C PRO A 9 -1.51 -52.56 -2.63
N ALA A 10 -0.96 -51.37 -2.87
CA ALA A 10 -1.65 -50.11 -2.64
C ALA A 10 -3.04 -50.17 -3.29
N GLY A 11 -4.08 -50.34 -2.47
CA GLY A 11 -5.46 -50.40 -2.93
C GLY A 11 -5.91 -49.09 -3.61
N PRO A 12 -7.12 -49.06 -4.18
CA PRO A 12 -7.66 -47.89 -4.88
C PRO A 12 -7.58 -46.60 -4.04
N THR A 13 -7.71 -46.73 -2.72
CA THR A 13 -7.63 -45.63 -1.75
C THR A 13 -6.24 -45.00 -1.67
N THR A 14 -5.16 -45.78 -1.72
CA THR A 14 -3.79 -45.24 -1.69
C THR A 14 -3.43 -44.54 -3.00
N ALA A 15 -3.95 -45.02 -4.14
CA ALA A 15 -3.83 -44.33 -5.42
C ALA A 15 -4.58 -42.98 -5.40
N LEU A 16 -5.80 -42.94 -4.86
CA LEU A 16 -6.57 -41.69 -4.70
C LEU A 16 -5.87 -40.69 -3.75
N ILE A 17 -5.32 -41.17 -2.64
CA ILE A 17 -4.54 -40.33 -1.70
C ILE A 17 -3.29 -39.77 -2.40
N ALA A 18 -2.58 -40.58 -3.17
CA ALA A 18 -1.40 -40.13 -3.91
C ALA A 18 -1.75 -39.04 -4.96
N ILE A 19 -2.87 -39.21 -5.68
CA ILE A 19 -3.38 -38.20 -6.63
C ILE A 19 -3.76 -36.91 -5.89
N ALA A 20 -4.47 -37.01 -4.76
CA ALA A 20 -4.85 -35.85 -3.97
C ALA A 20 -3.63 -35.08 -3.44
N ILE A 21 -2.62 -35.79 -2.92
CA ILE A 21 -1.36 -35.17 -2.47
C ILE A 21 -0.65 -34.51 -3.66
N GLY A 22 -0.55 -35.19 -4.81
CA GLY A 22 0.05 -34.63 -6.02
C GLY A 22 -0.66 -33.35 -6.50
N ALA A 23 -1.99 -33.33 -6.45
CA ALA A 23 -2.79 -32.15 -6.81
C ALA A 23 -2.55 -30.97 -5.85
N VAL A 24 -2.49 -31.24 -4.54
CA VAL A 24 -2.19 -30.20 -3.52
C VAL A 24 -0.78 -29.66 -3.71
N VAL A 25 0.22 -30.52 -3.92
CA VAL A 25 1.61 -30.10 -4.15
C VAL A 25 1.70 -29.30 -5.45
N GLY A 26 1.04 -29.73 -6.52
CA GLY A 26 0.95 -28.99 -7.77
C GLY A 26 0.35 -27.59 -7.58
N LEU A 27 -0.74 -27.49 -6.82
CA LEU A 27 -1.38 -26.21 -6.48
C LEU A 27 -0.43 -25.30 -5.68
N ILE A 28 0.26 -25.84 -4.67
CA ILE A 28 1.24 -25.08 -3.87
C ILE A 28 2.36 -24.54 -4.76
N ILE A 29 2.87 -25.34 -5.69
CA ILE A 29 3.92 -24.91 -6.63
C ILE A 29 3.40 -23.80 -7.54
N VAL A 30 2.20 -23.92 -8.09
CA VAL A 30 1.60 -22.89 -8.95
C VAL A 30 1.41 -21.58 -8.19
N VAL A 31 0.92 -21.65 -6.95
CA VAL A 31 0.74 -20.45 -6.09
C VAL A 31 2.10 -19.84 -5.75
N ALA A 32 3.07 -20.64 -5.32
CA ALA A 32 4.42 -20.16 -4.99
C ALA A 32 5.10 -19.52 -6.21
N PHE A 33 4.97 -20.14 -7.39
CA PHE A 33 5.53 -19.62 -8.63
C PHE A 33 4.81 -18.34 -9.09
N GLY A 34 3.49 -18.27 -8.93
CA GLY A 34 2.71 -17.06 -9.18
C GLY A 34 3.13 -15.90 -8.29
N LEU A 35 3.27 -16.14 -6.98
CA LEU A 35 3.75 -15.13 -6.03
C LEU A 35 5.19 -14.70 -6.32
N TRP A 36 6.07 -15.65 -6.67
CA TRP A 36 7.43 -15.36 -7.09
C TRP A 36 7.47 -14.54 -8.38
N PHE A 37 6.65 -14.88 -9.38
CA PHE A 37 6.58 -14.16 -10.63
C PHE A 37 6.06 -12.72 -10.43
N VAL A 38 4.97 -12.56 -9.68
CA VAL A 38 4.39 -11.24 -9.35
C VAL A 38 5.38 -10.37 -8.58
N SER A 39 6.14 -10.95 -7.64
CA SER A 39 7.19 -10.21 -6.90
C SER A 39 8.42 -9.86 -7.76
N ARG A 40 8.62 -10.54 -8.90
CA ARG A 40 9.68 -10.25 -9.88
C ARG A 40 9.27 -9.27 -10.97
N VAL A 41 7.98 -8.94 -11.13
CA VAL A 41 7.56 -7.94 -12.11
C VAL A 41 8.14 -6.59 -11.70
N PRO A 42 9.05 -5.99 -12.50
CA PRO A 42 9.58 -4.68 -12.19
C PRO A 42 8.40 -3.71 -12.18
N VAL A 43 8.19 -3.04 -11.03
CA VAL A 43 7.20 -1.97 -10.91
C VAL A 43 7.44 -1.03 -12.09
N LYS A 44 6.43 -0.90 -12.95
CA LYS A 44 6.48 -0.10 -14.17
C LYS A 44 7.12 1.23 -13.79
N LYS A 45 8.30 1.55 -14.34
CA LYS A 45 9.07 2.74 -13.95
C LYS A 45 8.19 3.96 -14.20
N ILE A 46 7.57 4.49 -13.15
CA ILE A 46 6.73 5.68 -13.24
C ILE A 46 7.68 6.83 -13.58
N LYS A 47 7.51 7.41 -14.76
CA LYS A 47 8.25 8.61 -15.15
C LYS A 47 7.53 9.81 -14.53
N LEU A 48 8.06 10.29 -13.41
CA LEU A 48 7.52 11.48 -12.74
C LEU A 48 7.91 12.72 -13.52
N ALA A 49 6.97 13.64 -13.70
CA ALA A 49 7.25 14.94 -14.28
C ALA A 49 8.15 15.77 -13.33
N PRO A 50 9.08 16.59 -13.86
CA PRO A 50 9.85 17.52 -13.04
C PRO A 50 8.91 18.56 -12.41
N VAL A 51 9.07 18.78 -11.10
CA VAL A 51 8.22 19.69 -10.34
C VAL A 51 8.77 21.11 -10.46
N LYS A 52 7.93 22.06 -10.86
CA LYS A 52 8.27 23.49 -10.86
C LYS A 52 8.02 24.08 -9.47
N ARG A 53 8.76 25.13 -9.11
CA ARG A 53 8.58 25.83 -7.83
C ARG A 53 7.13 26.32 -7.62
N SER A 54 6.51 26.87 -8.68
CA SER A 54 5.12 27.34 -8.64
C SER A 54 4.12 26.21 -8.35
N GLN A 55 4.33 25.01 -8.92
CA GLN A 55 3.49 23.84 -8.65
C GLN A 55 3.62 23.38 -7.20
N ARG A 56 4.85 23.43 -6.67
CA ARG A 56 5.10 23.09 -5.27
C ARG A 56 4.36 24.05 -4.33
N GLU A 57 4.42 25.35 -4.60
CA GLU A 57 3.70 26.38 -3.84
C GLU A 57 2.18 26.19 -3.93
N GLU A 58 1.66 25.85 -5.10
CA GLU A 58 0.24 25.53 -5.30
C GLU A 58 -0.20 24.28 -4.52
N TRP A 59 0.59 23.21 -4.54
CA TRP A 59 0.31 21.99 -3.77
C TRP A 59 0.35 22.23 -2.26
N ILE A 60 1.28 23.05 -1.77
CA ILE A 60 1.31 23.45 -0.36
C ILE A 60 0.07 24.26 -0.01
N ALA A 61 -0.35 25.21 -0.87
CA ALA A 61 -1.56 25.99 -0.65
C ALA A 61 -2.83 25.11 -0.62
N ARG A 62 -2.90 24.06 -1.44
CA ARG A 62 -3.99 23.07 -1.44
C ARG A 62 -4.03 22.27 -0.13
N ILE A 63 -2.88 21.82 0.36
CA ILE A 63 -2.76 21.16 1.68
C ILE A 63 -3.22 22.10 2.80
N ASP A 64 -2.77 23.36 2.77
CA ASP A 64 -3.16 24.37 3.75
C ASP A 64 -4.67 24.65 3.73
N ALA A 65 -5.28 24.66 2.55
CA ALA A 65 -6.72 24.81 2.40
C ALA A 65 -7.50 23.63 3.01
N VAL A 66 -7.00 22.39 2.88
CA VAL A 66 -7.60 21.21 3.54
C VAL A 66 -7.51 21.37 5.06
N VAL A 67 -6.33 21.72 5.58
CA VAL A 67 -6.13 21.88 7.03
C VAL A 67 -7.01 23.01 7.59
N ALA A 68 -7.13 24.13 6.87
CA ALA A 68 -7.97 25.26 7.28
C ALA A 68 -9.45 24.89 7.38
N ARG A 69 -9.97 24.02 6.51
CA ARG A 69 -11.37 23.54 6.56
C ARG A 69 -11.68 22.76 7.84
N HIS A 70 -10.68 22.11 8.43
CA HIS A 70 -10.82 21.30 9.64
C HIS A 70 -10.23 21.98 10.89
N ALA A 71 -9.81 23.24 10.78
CA ALA A 71 -9.16 23.96 11.87
C ALA A 71 -10.11 24.24 13.05
N ASP A 72 -11.39 24.51 12.76
CA ASP A 72 -12.43 24.83 13.75
C ASP A 72 -13.14 23.60 14.32
N SER A 73 -12.82 22.43 13.77
CA SER A 73 -13.46 21.17 14.10
C SER A 73 -13.00 20.62 15.45
N ALA A 74 -13.94 20.08 16.25
CA ALA A 74 -13.66 19.44 17.54
C ALA A 74 -12.74 18.20 17.37
N ASP A 75 -12.12 17.73 18.46
CA ASP A 75 -11.16 16.60 18.48
C ASP A 75 -11.63 15.36 17.69
N GLU A 76 -12.94 15.08 17.67
CA GLU A 76 -13.57 13.96 16.95
C GLU A 76 -13.41 14.02 15.41
N GLN A 77 -13.07 15.18 14.84
CA GLN A 77 -12.99 15.39 13.38
C GLN A 77 -11.56 15.26 12.81
N ALA A 78 -10.55 14.96 13.64
CA ALA A 78 -9.19 14.73 13.17
C ALA A 78 -9.10 13.53 12.19
N ARG A 79 -10.00 12.55 12.30
CA ARG A 79 -10.15 11.48 11.31
C ARG A 79 -10.61 11.99 9.94
N ALA A 80 -11.56 12.93 9.93
CA ALA A 80 -12.06 13.51 8.68
C ALA A 80 -10.96 14.28 7.96
N LEU A 81 -10.15 15.05 8.71
CA LEU A 81 -8.95 15.71 8.17
C LEU A 81 -8.00 14.71 7.53
N HIS A 82 -7.66 13.62 8.22
CA HIS A 82 -6.72 12.61 7.72
C HIS A 82 -7.21 11.95 6.42
N ILE A 83 -8.50 11.65 6.30
CA ILE A 83 -9.09 11.08 5.08
C ILE A 83 -8.98 12.08 3.92
N GLU A 84 -9.32 13.34 4.16
CA GLU A 84 -9.29 14.38 3.12
C GLU A 84 -7.86 14.72 2.71
N LEU A 85 -6.93 14.79 3.67
CA LEU A 85 -5.51 15.04 3.41
C LEU A 85 -4.86 13.87 2.64
N ALA A 86 -5.23 12.63 2.96
CA ALA A 86 -4.80 11.45 2.21
C ALA A 86 -5.33 11.47 0.77
N ALA A 87 -6.58 11.89 0.58
CA ALA A 87 -7.17 12.03 -0.76
C ALA A 87 -6.47 13.14 -1.56
N GLU A 88 -6.19 14.28 -0.93
CA GLU A 88 -5.52 15.42 -1.58
C GLU A 88 -4.08 15.07 -1.98
N LEU A 89 -3.33 14.40 -1.09
CA LEU A 89 -1.97 13.97 -1.39
C LEU A 89 -1.95 12.97 -2.55
N ARG A 90 -2.93 12.05 -2.61
CA ARG A 90 -3.10 11.15 -3.76
C ARG A 90 -3.43 11.90 -5.04
N ALA A 91 -4.25 12.95 -4.99
CA ALA A 91 -4.54 13.77 -6.17
C ALA A 91 -3.26 14.46 -6.71
N ILE A 92 -2.44 15.02 -5.81
CA ILE A 92 -1.14 15.62 -6.16
C ILE A 92 -0.19 14.57 -6.76
N LEU A 93 -0.14 13.38 -6.17
CA LEU A 93 0.66 12.26 -6.69
C LEU A 93 0.20 11.85 -8.09
N SER A 94 -1.10 11.76 -8.32
CA SER A 94 -1.68 11.43 -9.63
C SER A 94 -1.31 12.47 -10.68
N GLU A 95 -1.38 13.76 -10.33
CA GLU A 95 -0.99 14.88 -11.19
C GLU A 95 0.50 14.78 -11.58
N ARG A 96 1.37 14.55 -10.60
CA ARG A 96 2.82 14.41 -10.82
C ARG A 96 3.19 13.17 -11.63
N ALA A 97 2.48 12.07 -11.41
CA ALA A 97 2.72 10.80 -12.09
C ALA A 97 2.08 10.73 -13.49
N GLY A 98 1.16 11.63 -13.81
CA GLY A 98 0.38 11.60 -15.05
C GLY A 98 -0.51 10.36 -15.17
N MET A 99 -0.84 9.72 -14.04
CA MET A 99 -1.71 8.55 -13.96
C MET A 99 -2.49 8.55 -12.65
N ASP A 100 -3.67 7.94 -12.63
CA ASP A 100 -4.47 7.88 -11.41
C ASP A 100 -3.87 6.92 -10.37
N LEU A 101 -3.50 7.47 -9.21
CA LEU A 101 -2.96 6.80 -8.03
C LEU A 101 -3.94 6.83 -6.84
N SER A 102 -5.18 7.29 -7.04
CA SER A 102 -6.19 7.41 -5.97
C SER A 102 -6.50 6.09 -5.27
N SER A 103 -6.44 4.97 -6.00
CA SER A 103 -6.70 3.62 -5.50
C SER A 103 -5.46 2.89 -4.97
N TRP A 104 -4.28 3.52 -5.02
CA TRP A 104 -3.05 2.87 -4.60
C TRP A 104 -2.93 2.82 -3.08
N GLN A 105 -2.52 1.65 -2.59
CA GLN A 105 -2.17 1.45 -1.19
C GLN A 105 -0.83 2.12 -0.86
N PRO A 106 -0.60 2.56 0.39
CA PRO A 106 0.71 3.06 0.83
C PRO A 106 1.86 2.09 0.54
N SER A 107 1.60 0.78 0.70
CA SER A 107 2.55 -0.29 0.37
C SER A 107 2.93 -0.36 -1.12
N GLN A 108 2.06 0.11 -2.02
CA GLN A 108 2.34 0.20 -3.45
C GLN A 108 3.07 1.49 -3.80
N LEU A 109 2.67 2.62 -3.19
CA LEU A 109 3.33 3.92 -3.36
C LEU A 109 4.78 3.90 -2.88
N SER A 110 5.07 3.23 -1.75
CA SER A 110 6.42 3.10 -1.18
C SER A 110 7.41 2.36 -2.09
N LYS A 111 6.94 1.55 -3.04
CA LYS A 111 7.79 0.89 -4.04
C LYS A 111 8.40 1.86 -5.04
N VAL A 112 7.89 3.09 -5.13
CA VAL A 112 8.45 4.16 -5.95
C VAL A 112 9.24 5.08 -5.03
N PRO A 113 10.59 5.12 -5.12
CA PRO A 113 11.41 5.87 -4.16
C PRO A 113 11.06 7.34 -4.06
N ALA A 114 10.69 7.96 -5.18
CA ALA A 114 10.28 9.36 -5.21
C ALA A 114 8.91 9.64 -4.58
N LEU A 115 8.10 8.61 -4.27
CA LEU A 115 6.80 8.73 -3.60
C LEU A 115 6.82 8.18 -2.16
N SER A 116 7.96 7.66 -1.68
CA SER A 116 8.04 6.97 -0.38
C SER A 116 7.64 7.85 0.79
N LYS A 117 8.03 9.13 0.78
CA LYS A 117 7.66 10.12 1.82
C LYS A 117 6.16 10.38 1.86
N ALA A 118 5.50 10.45 0.71
CA ALA A 118 4.05 10.57 0.65
C ALA A 118 3.35 9.28 1.10
N ALA A 119 3.92 8.11 0.77
CA ALA A 119 3.41 6.83 1.23
C ALA A 119 3.48 6.69 2.75
N GLU A 120 4.58 7.14 3.36
CA GLU A 120 4.76 7.17 4.82
C GLU A 120 3.74 8.08 5.50
N ALA A 121 3.53 9.29 4.96
CA ALA A 121 2.53 10.24 5.48
C ALA A 121 1.12 9.63 5.44
N ILE A 122 0.70 9.10 4.28
CA ILE A 122 -0.61 8.45 4.12
C ILE A 122 -0.75 7.22 5.03
N GLY A 123 0.27 6.37 5.09
CA GLY A 123 0.26 5.18 5.95
C GLY A 123 0.06 5.54 7.42
N SER A 124 0.73 6.60 7.90
CA SER A 124 0.59 7.07 9.29
C SER A 124 -0.83 7.53 9.65
N TRP A 125 -1.64 7.90 8.65
CA TRP A 125 -3.03 8.34 8.82
C TRP A 125 -4.05 7.21 8.65
N GLU A 126 -3.71 6.14 7.92
CA GLU A 126 -4.58 4.99 7.66
C GLU A 126 -4.43 3.86 8.70
N GLU A 127 -3.23 3.67 9.26
CA GLU A 127 -2.94 2.69 10.29
C GLU A 127 -3.68 2.89 11.65
N PRO A 128 -4.09 4.11 12.11
CA PRO A 128 -4.72 4.29 13.41
C PRO A 128 -6.24 4.10 13.36
N SER A 129 -6.73 2.94 12.94
CA SER A 129 -8.19 2.68 12.93
C SER A 129 -8.86 2.72 14.32
N PHE A 130 -8.08 2.65 15.41
CA PHE A 130 -8.55 2.66 16.81
C PHE A 130 -7.80 3.63 17.75
N ALA A 131 -6.93 4.52 17.25
CA ALA A 131 -6.25 5.49 18.12
C ALA A 131 -7.16 6.69 18.41
N ALA A 132 -7.14 7.22 19.64
CA ALA A 132 -7.80 8.48 19.95
C ALA A 132 -7.09 9.60 19.18
N TYR A 133 -7.75 10.14 18.17
CA TYR A 133 -7.23 11.25 17.39
C TYR A 133 -7.37 12.53 18.22
N ALA A 134 -6.26 13.19 18.52
CA ALA A 134 -6.27 14.47 19.22
C ALA A 134 -6.09 15.62 18.23
N ARG A 135 -6.77 16.76 18.43
CA ARG A 135 -6.57 17.98 17.63
C ARG A 135 -5.11 18.46 17.61
N ALA A 136 -4.32 18.07 18.62
CA ALA A 136 -2.88 18.31 18.68
C ALA A 136 -2.06 17.63 17.55
N ASP A 137 -2.66 16.67 16.83
CA ASP A 137 -2.00 15.99 15.72
C ASP A 137 -2.25 16.66 14.34
N ILE A 138 -3.14 17.64 14.26
CA ILE A 138 -3.42 18.42 13.03
C ILE A 138 -2.14 19.09 12.48
N PRO A 139 -1.34 19.81 13.28
CA PRO A 139 -0.09 20.40 12.79
C PRO A 139 0.90 19.36 12.27
N LYS A 140 0.99 18.21 12.96
CA LYS A 140 1.89 17.11 12.54
C LYS A 140 1.45 16.49 11.22
N ALA A 141 0.14 16.35 10.99
CA ALA A 141 -0.41 15.84 9.74
C ALA A 141 -0.06 16.79 8.57
N ARG A 142 -0.24 18.10 8.77
CA ARG A 142 0.17 19.12 7.81
C ARG A 142 1.66 19.03 7.50
N ASP A 143 2.50 19.01 8.52
CA ASP A 143 3.96 19.05 8.34
C ASP A 143 4.46 17.83 7.56
N ARG A 144 3.90 16.63 7.81
CA ARG A 144 4.21 15.42 7.03
C ARG A 144 3.80 15.54 5.56
N ALA A 145 2.63 16.12 5.29
CA ALA A 145 2.16 16.33 3.93
C ALA A 145 3.05 17.32 3.17
N VAL A 146 3.43 18.42 3.82
CA VAL A 146 4.34 19.43 3.25
C VAL A 146 5.74 18.85 3.05
N GLU A 147 6.28 18.10 4.02
CA GLU A 147 7.59 17.42 3.88
C GLU A 147 7.61 16.49 2.67
N ALA A 148 6.53 15.73 2.44
CA ALA A 148 6.41 14.86 1.28
C ALA A 148 6.48 15.64 -0.04
N VAL A 149 5.82 16.79 -0.13
CA VAL A 149 5.85 17.67 -1.30
C VAL A 149 7.22 18.34 -1.49
N LEU A 150 7.87 18.75 -0.39
CA LEU A 150 9.19 19.39 -0.44
C LEU A 150 10.32 18.44 -0.84
N ALA A 151 10.15 17.13 -0.65
CA ALA A 151 11.12 16.10 -1.02
C ALA A 151 11.29 15.89 -2.54
N TRP A 152 10.57 16.64 -3.37
CA TRP A 152 10.46 16.48 -4.82
C TRP A 152 10.96 17.69 -5.58
#